data_AF-A0A7J4PWS5-F1
#
_entry.id   AF-A0A7J4PWS5-F1
#
_cell.length_a   1.000
_cell.length_b   1.000
_cell.length_c   1.000
_cell.angle_alpha   90.00
_cell.angle_beta   90.00
_cell.angle_gamma   90.00
#
_symmetry.space_group_name_H-M   'P 1'
#
loop_
_entity.id
_entity.type
_entity.pdbx_description
1 polymer ?
#
loop_
_entity_poly.entity_id
_entity_poly.type
_entity_poly.pdbx_seq_one_letter_code
_entity_poly.pdbx_strand_id
1 'polypeptide(L)'
;MISLFGVIALTAIGAGAIVINEVELNPPGNATKWVELYNDGEEDVNVGGWAVTIVNPPWKGPITIPEGTVIPAKGYYLAEGALQWGQDYNGTVILEDAAGIKVDETHFMNDDSDSDFTYGRYPNGLDTDQKSDWKLMKGTPKAENALSPRA
;
A
#
# COMPACT_ATOMS: atom_id res chain seq x y z
N MET A 1 -18.74 -35.12 -31.80
CA MET A 1 -17.34 -34.67 -31.93
C MET A 1 -17.25 -33.35 -31.20
N ILE A 2 -16.54 -33.36 -30.07
CA ILE A 2 -16.04 -32.26 -29.21
C ILE A 2 -16.84 -30.95 -29.18
N SER A 3 -17.52 -30.76 -28.05
CA SER A 3 -17.97 -29.48 -27.52
C SER A 3 -16.78 -28.56 -27.26
N LEU A 4 -16.87 -27.30 -27.66
CA LEU A 4 -15.93 -26.26 -27.25
C LEU A 4 -16.70 -25.05 -26.74
N PHE A 5 -17.13 -25.13 -25.49
CA PHE A 5 -17.44 -23.92 -24.72
C PHE A 5 -16.11 -23.24 -24.42
N GLY A 6 -15.75 -22.25 -25.24
CA GLY A 6 -14.72 -21.29 -24.89
C GLY A 6 -15.26 -20.40 -23.79
N VAL A 7 -15.03 -20.79 -22.53
CA VAL A 7 -15.16 -19.86 -21.42
C VAL A 7 -13.95 -18.95 -21.51
N ILE A 8 -14.11 -17.80 -22.15
CA ILE A 8 -13.22 -16.67 -21.93
C ILE A 8 -13.55 -16.23 -20.50
N ALA A 9 -12.74 -16.66 -19.55
CA ALA A 9 -12.74 -16.08 -18.22
C ALA A 9 -12.29 -14.63 -18.41
N LEU A 10 -13.26 -13.72 -18.44
CA LEU A 10 -13.01 -12.31 -18.26
C LEU A 10 -12.56 -12.19 -16.80
N THR A 11 -11.25 -12.15 -16.57
CA THR A 11 -10.71 -11.84 -15.25
C THR A 11 -11.31 -10.51 -14.85
N ALA A 12 -12.19 -10.52 -13.85
CA ALA A 12 -12.71 -9.30 -13.26
C ALA A 12 -11.50 -8.44 -12.89
N ILE A 13 -11.52 -7.19 -13.34
CA ILE A 13 -10.47 -6.22 -13.05
C ILE A 13 -10.60 -5.94 -11.55
N GLY A 14 -9.90 -6.73 -10.72
CA GLY A 14 -9.80 -6.56 -9.27
C GLY A 14 -9.01 -5.33 -8.84
N ALA A 15 -8.68 -4.44 -9.78
CA ALA A 15 -7.92 -3.22 -9.53
C ALA A 15 -8.68 -2.18 -8.67
N GLY A 16 -9.99 -2.35 -8.45
CA GLY A 16 -10.76 -1.48 -7.56
C GLY A 16 -10.74 -1.88 -6.08
N ALA A 17 -10.02 -2.95 -5.71
CA ALA A 17 -10.00 -3.48 -4.35
C ALA A 17 -8.69 -3.23 -3.59
N ILE A 18 -7.57 -3.03 -4.30
CA ILE A 18 -6.26 -2.81 -3.67
C ILE A 18 -6.09 -1.33 -3.35
N VAL A 19 -5.92 -1.03 -2.07
CA VAL A 19 -5.66 0.33 -1.58
C VAL A 19 -4.37 0.37 -0.78
N ILE A 20 -3.77 1.55 -0.69
CA ILE A 20 -2.70 1.86 0.25
C ILE A 20 -3.32 1.87 1.65
N ASN A 21 -2.90 1.00 2.56
CA ASN A 21 -3.53 0.84 3.87
C ASN A 21 -2.74 1.49 5.01
N GLU A 22 -1.42 1.38 4.98
CA GLU A 22 -0.56 1.83 6.07
C GLU A 22 0.80 2.28 5.51
N VAL A 23 1.36 3.36 6.05
CA VAL A 23 2.58 4.00 5.54
C VAL A 23 3.51 4.32 6.70
N GLU A 24 4.72 3.77 6.64
CA GLU A 24 5.84 4.07 7.54
C GLU A 24 6.86 4.94 6.80
N LEU A 25 7.02 6.19 7.25
CA LEU A 25 7.94 7.16 6.64
C LEU A 25 9.17 7.43 7.50
N ASN A 26 9.17 7.05 8.78
CA ASN A 26 10.24 7.33 9.74
C ASN A 26 10.43 6.19 10.77
N PRO A 27 10.76 4.99 10.29
CA PRO A 27 10.87 3.83 11.17
C PRO A 27 12.05 3.99 12.13
N PRO A 28 11.99 3.37 13.33
CA PRO A 28 13.00 3.57 14.35
C PRO A 28 14.39 3.10 13.91
N GLY A 29 15.38 3.98 14.02
CA GLY A 29 16.79 3.68 13.78
C GLY A 29 17.14 3.51 12.29
N ASN A 30 17.55 2.29 11.89
CA ASN A 30 18.01 1.99 10.52
C ASN A 30 17.04 1.06 9.75
N ALA A 31 15.80 0.93 10.21
CA ALA A 31 14.80 0.14 9.54
C ALA A 31 14.37 0.77 8.20
N THR A 32 13.78 -0.03 7.32
CA THR A 32 13.32 0.41 6.00
C THR A 32 11.96 1.07 6.10
N LYS A 33 11.75 2.16 5.34
CA LYS A 33 10.40 2.66 5.06
C LYS A 33 9.59 1.57 4.37
N TRP A 34 8.29 1.51 4.62
CA TRP A 34 7.43 0.53 3.99
C TRP A 34 6.03 1.09 3.77
N VAL A 35 5.33 0.47 2.83
CA VAL A 35 3.94 0.75 2.53
C VAL A 35 3.19 -0.57 2.52
N GLU A 36 2.10 -0.65 3.27
CA GLU A 36 1.19 -1.76 3.23
C GLU A 36 0.09 -1.51 2.21
N LEU A 37 -0.18 -2.53 1.41
CA LEU A 37 -1.37 -2.63 0.57
C LEU A 37 -2.37 -3.58 1.22
N TYR A 38 -3.65 -3.24 1.14
CA TYR A 38 -4.74 -4.08 1.59
C TYR A 38 -5.70 -4.37 0.45
N ASN A 39 -6.15 -5.62 0.36
CA ASN A 39 -7.19 -6.03 -0.56
C ASN A 39 -8.55 -5.94 0.14
N ASP A 40 -9.30 -4.86 -0.06
CA ASP A 40 -10.65 -4.72 0.48
C ASP A 40 -11.72 -5.49 -0.34
N GLY A 41 -11.29 -6.27 -1.32
CA GLY A 41 -12.15 -7.13 -2.12
C GLY A 41 -12.48 -8.47 -1.45
N GLU A 42 -13.34 -9.22 -2.12
CA GLU A 42 -13.74 -10.59 -1.74
C GLU A 42 -13.03 -11.66 -2.59
N GLU A 43 -12.12 -11.25 -3.48
CA GLU A 43 -11.36 -12.13 -4.37
C GLU A 43 -9.86 -11.84 -4.27
N ASP A 44 -9.04 -12.85 -4.55
CA ASP A 44 -7.58 -12.71 -4.62
C ASP A 44 -7.18 -11.83 -5.81
N VAL A 45 -6.23 -10.92 -5.61
CA VAL A 45 -5.73 -10.01 -6.65
C VAL A 45 -4.25 -10.22 -6.90
N ASN A 46 -3.89 -10.45 -8.16
CA ASN A 46 -2.49 -10.49 -8.59
C ASN A 46 -1.97 -9.06 -8.76
N VAL A 47 -0.98 -8.69 -7.95
CA VAL A 47 -0.31 -7.39 -7.92
C VAL A 47 1.14 -7.48 -8.40
N GLY A 48 1.53 -8.59 -9.01
CA GLY A 48 2.84 -8.74 -9.63
C GLY A 48 3.11 -7.66 -10.67
N GLY A 49 4.29 -7.05 -10.60
CA GLY A 49 4.70 -5.97 -11.51
C GLY A 49 4.12 -4.59 -11.18
N TRP A 50 3.24 -4.48 -10.19
CA TRP A 50 2.77 -3.19 -9.69
C TRP A 50 3.90 -2.43 -8.99
N ALA A 51 3.71 -1.13 -8.77
CA ALA A 51 4.69 -0.29 -8.10
C ALA A 51 4.05 0.60 -7.02
N VAL A 52 4.74 0.70 -5.89
CA VAL A 52 4.48 1.73 -4.88
C VAL A 52 5.62 2.74 -4.95
N THR A 53 5.31 4.02 -5.07
CA THR A 53 6.33 5.07 -5.10
C THR A 53 6.06 6.12 -4.03
N ILE A 54 7.03 6.36 -3.14
CA ILE A 54 7.02 7.52 -2.26
C ILE A 54 7.62 8.70 -3.04
N VAL A 55 6.89 9.82 -3.11
CA VAL A 55 7.24 10.99 -3.91
C VAL A 55 7.34 12.23 -3.03
N ASN A 56 8.51 12.86 -3.05
CA ASN A 56 8.74 14.21 -2.53
C ASN A 56 9.68 14.93 -3.52
N PRO A 57 9.15 15.66 -4.51
CA PRO A 57 9.94 16.17 -5.63
C PRO A 57 11.14 17.02 -5.17
N PRO A 58 12.32 16.84 -5.79
CA PRO A 58 12.59 16.06 -7.00
C PRO A 58 12.82 14.56 -6.76
N TRP A 59 12.76 14.09 -5.51
CA TRP A 59 13.03 12.71 -5.17
C TRP A 59 11.83 11.78 -5.37
N LYS A 60 12.14 10.51 -5.70
CA LYS A 60 11.19 9.39 -5.76
C LYS A 60 11.86 8.13 -5.22
N GLY A 61 11.13 7.37 -4.40
CA GLY A 61 11.50 6.03 -3.92
C GLY A 61 10.53 4.99 -4.45
N PRO A 62 10.76 4.40 -5.64
CA PRO A 62 9.91 3.34 -6.17
C PRO A 62 10.23 1.99 -5.52
N ILE A 63 9.19 1.19 -5.32
CA ILE A 63 9.20 -0.19 -4.82
C ILE A 63 8.39 -1.02 -5.81
N THR A 64 9.06 -1.86 -6.59
CA THR A 64 8.39 -2.77 -7.54
C THR A 64 7.99 -4.06 -6.84
N ILE A 65 6.73 -4.45 -6.98
CA ILE A 65 6.20 -5.69 -6.43
C ILE A 65 6.64 -6.87 -7.32
N PRO A 66 7.26 -7.93 -6.76
CA PRO A 66 7.71 -9.07 -7.55
C PRO A 66 6.58 -9.73 -8.34
N GLU A 67 6.91 -10.20 -9.54
CA GLU A 67 5.98 -10.96 -10.39
C GLU A 67 5.39 -12.18 -9.65
N GLY A 68 4.12 -12.47 -9.92
CA GLY A 68 3.40 -13.59 -9.29
C GLY A 68 2.95 -13.32 -7.84
N THR A 69 3.13 -12.11 -7.32
CA THR A 69 2.60 -11.72 -6.01
C THR A 69 1.07 -11.63 -6.06
N VAL A 70 0.40 -12.35 -5.16
CA VAL A 70 -1.06 -12.33 -5.01
C VAL A 70 -1.40 -11.88 -3.59
N ILE A 71 -2.30 -10.91 -3.47
CA ILE A 71 -2.90 -10.52 -2.19
C ILE A 71 -4.25 -11.22 -2.08
N PRO A 72 -4.44 -12.15 -1.11
CA PRO A 72 -5.73 -12.78 -0.91
C PRO A 72 -6.82 -11.76 -0.58
N ALA A 73 -8.09 -12.14 -0.76
CA ALA A 73 -9.22 -11.35 -0.25
C ALA A 73 -9.01 -10.99 1.24
N LYS A 74 -9.21 -9.71 1.60
CA LYS A 74 -8.94 -9.17 2.96
C LYS A 74 -7.50 -9.38 3.45
N GLY A 75 -6.58 -9.64 2.53
CA GLY A 75 -5.17 -9.85 2.78
C GLY A 75 -4.33 -8.58 2.67
N TYR A 76 -3.07 -8.71 3.08
CA TYR A 76 -2.10 -7.61 3.15
C TYR A 76 -0.84 -7.94 2.34
N TYR A 77 -0.19 -6.90 1.81
CA TYR A 77 1.14 -7.00 1.26
C TYR A 77 2.01 -5.83 1.75
N LEU A 78 3.21 -6.14 2.24
CA LEU A 78 4.15 -5.14 2.72
C LEU A 78 5.21 -4.86 1.65
N ALA A 79 5.13 -3.69 1.02
CA ALA A 79 6.12 -3.19 0.09
C ALA A 79 7.25 -2.50 0.87
N GLU A 80 8.37 -3.21 1.03
CA GLU A 80 9.56 -2.71 1.75
C GLU A 80 10.47 -1.91 0.80
N GLY A 81 10.82 -0.69 1.21
CA GLY A 81 11.74 0.17 0.49
C GLY A 81 13.19 -0.29 0.62
N ALA A 82 14.11 0.45 -0.01
CA ALA A 82 15.53 0.16 0.13
C ALA A 82 16.06 0.58 1.52
N LEU A 83 17.10 -0.11 1.97
CA LEU A 83 17.88 0.33 3.13
C LEU A 83 18.41 1.75 2.92
N GLN A 84 18.23 2.59 3.94
CA GLN A 84 18.79 3.94 4.00
C GLN A 84 18.40 4.85 2.81
N TRP A 85 17.12 4.90 2.44
CA TRP A 85 16.61 6.06 1.73
C TRP A 85 16.86 7.32 2.57
N GLY A 86 17.90 8.08 2.19
CA GLY A 86 18.35 9.29 2.89
C GLY A 86 17.44 10.50 2.63
N GLN A 87 16.14 10.30 2.77
CA GLN A 87 15.10 11.27 2.49
C GLN A 87 14.40 11.75 3.74
N ASP A 88 13.78 12.92 3.59
CA ASP A 88 12.86 13.47 4.55
C ASP A 88 11.73 12.46 4.87
N TYR A 89 11.21 12.59 6.07
CA TYR A 89 10.18 11.71 6.64
C TYR A 89 8.77 12.05 6.14
N ASN A 90 8.66 12.50 4.89
CA ASN A 90 7.43 13.03 4.31
C ASN A 90 7.30 12.64 2.83
N GLY A 91 6.09 12.76 2.30
CA GLY A 91 5.82 12.49 0.89
C GLY A 91 4.37 12.10 0.61
N THR A 92 4.07 11.97 -0.68
CA THR A 92 2.86 11.32 -1.18
C THR A 92 3.22 9.92 -1.64
N VAL A 93 2.44 8.92 -1.26
CA VAL A 93 2.56 7.56 -1.79
C VAL A 93 1.62 7.42 -2.98
N ILE A 94 2.13 6.87 -4.08
CA ILE A 94 1.39 6.58 -5.30
C ILE A 94 1.46 5.08 -5.55
N LEU A 95 0.31 4.44 -5.74
CA LEU A 95 0.19 3.05 -6.18
C LEU A 95 -0.15 3.03 -7.67
N GLU A 96 0.64 2.31 -8.45
CA GLU A 96 0.42 2.12 -9.89
C GLU A 96 0.35 0.62 -10.21
N ASP A 97 -0.55 0.25 -11.12
CA ASP A 97 -0.63 -1.12 -11.63
C ASP A 97 0.55 -1.46 -12.56
N ALA A 98 0.61 -2.71 -13.03
CA ALA A 98 1.68 -3.16 -13.93
C ALA A 98 1.71 -2.42 -15.29
N ALA A 99 0.64 -1.72 -15.68
CA ALA A 99 0.58 -0.88 -16.86
C ALA A 99 1.00 0.58 -16.58
N GLY A 100 1.33 0.92 -15.33
CA GLY A 100 1.65 2.28 -14.88
C GLY A 100 0.42 3.16 -14.72
N ILE A 101 -0.78 2.58 -14.64
CA ILE A 101 -2.00 3.32 -14.35
C ILE A 101 -2.13 3.47 -12.84
N LYS A 102 -2.33 4.71 -12.37
CA LYS A 102 -2.52 4.99 -10.95
C LYS A 102 -3.79 4.32 -10.43
N VAL A 103 -3.65 3.58 -9.33
CA VAL A 103 -4.71 2.86 -8.62
C VAL A 103 -5.18 3.62 -7.39
N ASP A 104 -4.24 4.11 -6.57
CA ASP A 104 -4.51 4.85 -5.33
C ASP A 104 -3.40 5.89 -5.10
N GLU A 105 -3.70 6.94 -4.33
CA GLU A 105 -2.74 7.90 -3.84
C GLU A 105 -3.08 8.41 -2.43
N THR A 106 -2.04 8.71 -1.66
CA THR A 106 -2.23 9.38 -0.38
C THR A 106 -2.24 10.90 -0.55
N HIS A 107 -2.80 11.60 0.44
CA HIS A 107 -2.41 12.99 0.63
C HIS A 107 -0.91 13.08 1.00
N PHE A 108 -0.32 14.27 0.89
CA PHE A 108 1.04 14.50 1.39
C PHE A 108 1.10 14.30 2.91
N MET A 109 1.91 13.36 3.37
CA MET A 109 2.11 12.97 4.78
C MET A 109 3.44 13.48 5.30
N ASN A 110 3.54 13.71 6.60
CA ASN A 110 4.79 14.05 7.28
C ASN A 110 4.85 13.30 8.62
N ASP A 111 5.88 12.49 8.80
CA ASP A 111 6.18 11.76 10.02
C ASP A 111 7.47 12.26 10.69
N ASP A 112 7.37 13.27 11.54
CA ASP A 112 8.52 13.83 12.25
C ASP A 112 9.05 12.93 13.40
N SER A 113 8.55 11.68 13.54
CA SER A 113 8.80 10.82 14.69
C SER A 113 9.55 9.53 14.33
N ASP A 114 10.84 9.44 14.69
CA ASP A 114 11.66 8.22 14.61
C ASP A 114 11.11 7.14 15.56
N SER A 115 10.03 6.47 15.16
CA SER A 115 9.16 5.69 16.06
C SER A 115 8.39 4.61 15.33
N ASP A 116 7.72 3.73 16.09
CA ASP A 116 6.84 2.70 15.54
C ASP A 116 5.41 3.19 15.26
N PHE A 117 5.24 4.49 14.97
CA PHE A 117 3.96 5.08 14.62
C PHE A 117 3.90 5.34 13.12
N THR A 118 2.80 4.96 12.50
CA THR A 118 2.58 4.98 11.06
C THR A 118 1.29 5.71 10.73
N TYR A 119 1.16 6.15 9.48
CA TYR A 119 -0.12 6.61 8.94
C TYR A 119 -0.91 5.41 8.42
N GLY A 120 -1.99 5.03 9.09
CA GLY A 120 -2.89 3.98 8.62
C GLY A 120 -4.31 4.48 8.34
N ARG A 121 -4.97 3.89 7.35
CA ARG A 121 -6.42 4.05 7.13
C ARG A 121 -7.18 3.40 8.29
N TYR A 122 -8.18 4.09 8.84
CA TYR A 122 -8.98 3.52 9.93
C TYR A 122 -10.49 3.71 9.70
N PRO A 123 -11.26 2.61 9.50
CA PRO A 123 -10.81 1.21 9.45
C PRO A 123 -9.94 0.89 8.23
N ASN A 124 -9.37 -0.32 8.17
CA ASN A 124 -8.66 -0.79 6.98
C ASN A 124 -9.51 -0.64 5.72
N GLY A 125 -8.88 -0.35 4.60
CA GLY A 125 -9.57 -0.23 3.33
C GLY A 125 -10.37 1.07 3.13
N LEU A 126 -10.56 1.91 4.16
CA LEU A 126 -11.37 3.12 4.04
C LEU A 126 -10.76 4.11 3.06
N ASP A 127 -11.34 4.22 1.88
CA ASP A 127 -10.89 5.13 0.84
C ASP A 127 -11.98 6.06 0.32
N THR A 128 -12.06 7.23 0.96
CA THR A 128 -12.96 8.32 0.56
C THR A 128 -12.19 9.48 -0.09
N ASP A 129 -10.92 9.27 -0.45
CA ASP A 129 -9.96 10.27 -0.91
C ASP A 129 -9.75 11.45 0.07
N GLN A 130 -10.08 11.26 1.35
CA GLN A 130 -10.02 12.34 2.35
C GLN A 130 -8.90 12.11 3.36
N LYS A 131 -8.28 13.20 3.81
CA LYS A 131 -7.30 13.15 4.92
C LYS A 131 -7.86 12.55 6.21
N SER A 132 -9.19 12.59 6.39
CA SER A 132 -9.85 12.02 7.56
C SER A 132 -9.77 10.50 7.64
N ASP A 133 -9.47 9.83 6.52
CA ASP A 133 -9.34 8.37 6.45
C ASP A 133 -8.12 7.89 7.24
N TRP A 134 -7.10 8.77 7.34
CA TRP A 134 -5.79 8.46 7.91
C TRP A 134 -5.69 8.85 9.38
N LYS A 135 -4.95 8.03 10.14
CA LYS A 135 -4.64 8.25 11.55
C LYS A 135 -3.17 7.93 11.79
N LEU A 136 -2.47 8.79 12.53
CA LEU A 136 -1.15 8.47 13.06
C LEU A 136 -1.33 7.60 14.31
N MET A 137 -0.91 6.35 14.26
CA MET A 137 -1.11 5.34 15.31
C MET A 137 0.04 4.34 15.34
N LYS A 138 0.12 3.51 16.38
CA LYS A 138 1.14 2.45 16.45
C LYS A 138 0.96 1.51 15.26
N GLY A 139 2.06 1.19 14.58
CA GLY A 139 2.00 0.43 13.35
C GLY A 139 1.56 -1.01 13.53
N THR A 140 0.84 -1.53 12.54
CA THR A 140 0.19 -2.84 12.54
C THR A 140 0.48 -3.63 11.27
N PRO A 141 1.76 -3.82 10.89
CA PRO A 141 2.11 -4.47 9.63
C PRO A 141 1.52 -5.88 9.56
N LYS A 142 0.83 -6.13 8.44
CA LYS A 142 0.13 -7.36 8.07
C LYS A 142 -1.06 -7.68 8.97
N ALA A 143 -1.69 -6.68 9.56
CA ALA A 143 -2.80 -6.83 10.50
C ALA A 143 -3.83 -5.69 10.39
N GLU A 144 -4.93 -5.82 11.14
CA GLU A 144 -5.95 -4.76 11.20
C GLU A 144 -5.42 -3.50 11.88
N ASN A 145 -5.59 -2.34 11.25
CA ASN A 145 -5.26 -1.06 11.86
C ASN A 145 -6.06 -0.84 13.14
N ALA A 146 -5.38 -0.52 14.24
CA ALA A 146 -5.99 -0.35 15.55
C ALA A 146 -5.55 0.95 16.21
N LEU A 147 -6.51 1.78 16.64
CA LEU A 147 -6.21 2.98 17.41
C LEU A 147 -5.56 2.62 18.74
N SER A 148 -4.26 2.87 18.85
CA SER A 148 -3.51 2.78 20.10
C SER A 148 -3.06 4.18 20.53
N PRO A 149 -3.33 4.61 21.77
CA PRO A 149 -2.87 5.91 22.25
C PRO A 149 -1.34 5.95 22.31
N ARG A 150 -0.76 7.10 21.98
CA ARG A 150 0.65 7.40 22.22
C ARG A 150 0.85 7.49 23.74
N ALA A 151 1.69 6.62 24.30
CA ALA A 151 2.04 6.61 25.71
C ALA A 151 2.94 7.80 26.08
#